data_AF-A0A1I7LFF0-F1
#
_entry.id   AF-A0A1I7LFF0-F1
#
_cell.length_a   1.000
_cell.length_b   1.000
_cell.length_c   1.000
_cell.angle_alpha   90.00
_cell.angle_beta   90.00
_cell.angle_gamma   90.00
#
_symmetry.space_group_name_H-M   'P 1'
#
loop_
_entity.id
_entity.type
_entity.pdbx_description
1 polymer ?
#
loop_
_entity_poly.entity_id
_entity_poly.type
_entity_poly.pdbx_seq_one_letter_code
_entity_poly.pdbx_strand_id
1 'polypeptide(L)'
;MQANTTTVIQSGLATTDIGPRLSANGRYAAFATTQSLLPADTAAIADIYVKDLQTGALTLASTASNGGLLTAASSGVSVSNDGNTIVFQNNGTHVGVMVKNLVNGALGSASTNAAGVESNGHSYNAVLAGNGGHVAFLSKATNLAGTDSNGFDDVYVKNLQSGAVVNASTTAAGAQANAPSSELNISADGRYVAFTSYADNLVANDNSNADIFLKDLANGNLIRISTDSNGAAANGNSDHASFSADGRYVVFSSSASNLVAGDTNGVRDVFRKDLVTGQTVRVSVNADGGQGGGEAADASISADGRYVAFSSASNLTAGDGDGKVDVFIKDVLTGALTRVSQNGGTTQFNYLEGNALAGNGLELLYTSITGGTRALVHAKVGAGFGSTTGETLSGTAGADVINANQGADTITGQGGNDVIDGGGGLDTAVYLGARANYTITATAAGTVIANTSGGDGTDTLANVERVHFANADVALDVNGTAGVAYRLYQAAYDRVPDAAGLGYWIKQMDNGLGRFDVAGHFMAGAEAQSVYGVNPSNDTALNLFYNHVLHRNADSAGFAYWLNVLDSHIATQSQVLASFAESAENQAALIGTMQNGMTYVPWAG
;
A
#
# COMPACT_ATOMS: atom_id res chain seq x y z
N MET A 1 -1.42 -12.51 -10.22
CA MET A 1 0.02 -12.50 -10.56
C MET A 1 0.40 -11.06 -10.78
N GLN A 2 1.50 -10.60 -10.16
CA GLN A 2 1.92 -9.19 -10.14
C GLN A 2 2.09 -8.64 -11.57
N ALA A 3 1.25 -7.66 -11.93
CA ALA A 3 1.43 -6.85 -13.12
C ALA A 3 2.08 -5.50 -12.80
N ASN A 4 2.95 -5.44 -11.78
CA ASN A 4 3.96 -4.39 -11.77
C ASN A 4 5.02 -4.78 -12.81
N THR A 5 5.60 -3.80 -13.49
CA THR A 5 6.91 -3.92 -14.14
C THR A 5 7.97 -4.20 -13.07
N THR A 6 7.89 -5.39 -12.48
CA THR A 6 8.55 -5.76 -11.24
C THR A 6 9.95 -6.18 -11.62
N THR A 7 10.94 -5.31 -11.43
CA THR A 7 12.24 -5.85 -11.05
C THR A 7 12.04 -6.39 -9.64
N VAL A 8 11.71 -7.68 -9.56
CA VAL A 8 11.73 -8.40 -8.29
C VAL A 8 13.18 -8.33 -7.82
N ILE A 9 13.41 -7.49 -6.83
CA ILE A 9 14.67 -7.41 -6.14
C ILE A 9 14.47 -8.25 -4.88
N GLN A 10 14.89 -9.52 -4.89
CA GLN A 10 14.75 -10.33 -3.67
C GLN A 10 15.75 -9.85 -2.62
N SER A 11 15.31 -9.20 -1.55
CA SER A 11 16.13 -9.04 -0.35
C SER A 11 16.11 -10.35 0.43
N GLY A 12 17.21 -11.08 0.37
CA GLY A 12 17.35 -12.42 0.93
C GLY A 12 18.35 -12.42 2.08
N LEU A 13 17.99 -11.85 3.22
CA LEU A 13 18.75 -11.98 4.46
C LEU A 13 17.81 -11.83 5.69
N ALA A 14 18.32 -12.21 6.87
CA ALA A 14 17.61 -12.66 8.08
C ALA A 14 16.50 -11.73 8.63
N THR A 15 15.73 -12.20 9.62
CA THR A 15 14.63 -11.46 10.30
C THR A 15 15.03 -10.15 10.98
N THR A 16 16.32 -9.83 11.05
CA THR A 16 16.88 -8.60 11.64
C THR A 16 17.39 -7.61 10.58
N ASP A 17 17.20 -7.90 9.30
CA ASP A 17 17.68 -7.04 8.23
C ASP A 17 16.84 -5.77 8.12
N ILE A 18 17.55 -4.64 8.12
CA ILE A 18 16.98 -3.38 7.66
C ILE A 18 16.87 -3.49 6.14
N GLY A 19 15.63 -3.57 5.67
CA GLY A 19 15.26 -3.73 4.28
C GLY A 19 15.85 -2.70 3.29
N PRO A 20 15.50 -2.84 2.01
CA PRO A 20 15.94 -1.93 0.96
C PRO A 20 15.55 -0.49 1.28
N ARG A 21 16.37 0.47 0.84
CA ARG A 21 16.19 1.89 1.13
C ARG A 21 16.19 2.72 -0.15
N LEU A 22 15.25 3.66 -0.25
CA LEU A 22 15.30 4.71 -1.27
C LEU A 22 16.27 5.81 -0.84
N SER A 23 16.93 6.44 -1.82
CA SER A 23 17.48 7.78 -1.64
C SER A 23 16.34 8.75 -1.27
N ALA A 24 16.62 9.82 -0.55
CA ALA A 24 15.57 10.75 -0.09
C ALA A 24 14.80 11.43 -1.24
N ASN A 25 15.38 11.49 -2.45
CA ASN A 25 14.69 11.96 -3.65
C ASN A 25 13.94 10.86 -4.43
N GLY A 26 13.94 9.62 -3.95
CA GLY A 26 13.25 8.47 -4.58
C GLY A 26 13.93 7.86 -5.79
N ARG A 27 15.05 8.42 -6.28
CA ARG A 27 15.63 7.98 -7.55
C ARG A 27 16.38 6.65 -7.46
N TYR A 28 17.07 6.39 -6.35
CA TYR A 28 17.97 5.25 -6.21
C TYR A 28 17.44 4.29 -5.16
N ALA A 29 17.38 3.00 -5.48
CA ALA A 29 17.08 1.93 -4.53
C ALA A 29 18.37 1.19 -4.17
N ALA A 30 18.74 1.17 -2.89
CA ALA A 30 19.83 0.36 -2.38
C ALA A 30 19.29 -0.90 -1.68
N PHE A 31 19.90 -2.06 -1.91
CA PHE A 31 19.43 -3.33 -1.35
C PHE A 31 20.55 -4.37 -1.27
N ALA A 32 20.35 -5.37 -0.41
CA ALA A 32 21.19 -6.56 -0.30
C ALA A 32 20.46 -7.79 -0.87
N THR A 33 21.15 -8.67 -1.58
CA THR A 33 20.57 -9.94 -2.09
C THR A 33 21.63 -11.02 -2.22
N THR A 34 21.26 -12.28 -2.07
CA THR A 34 22.13 -13.43 -2.37
C THR A 34 21.99 -13.90 -3.82
N GLN A 35 21.21 -13.18 -4.64
CA GLN A 35 21.08 -13.49 -6.06
C GLN A 35 22.15 -12.79 -6.87
N SER A 36 22.73 -13.52 -7.82
CA SER A 36 23.60 -12.93 -8.82
C SER A 36 22.78 -12.19 -9.89
N LEU A 37 22.70 -10.86 -9.77
CA LEU A 37 21.94 -10.01 -10.68
C LEU A 37 22.78 -9.46 -11.84
N LEU A 38 24.11 -9.55 -11.75
CA LEU A 38 25.04 -9.12 -12.79
C LEU A 38 26.08 -10.21 -13.06
N PRO A 39 26.61 -10.35 -14.30
CA PRO A 39 27.63 -11.35 -14.62
C PRO A 39 28.94 -11.25 -13.81
N ALA A 40 29.21 -10.07 -13.24
CA ALA A 40 30.37 -9.84 -12.38
C ALA A 40 30.16 -10.36 -10.94
N ASP A 41 28.93 -10.66 -10.55
CA ASP A 41 28.59 -11.32 -9.30
C ASP A 41 28.74 -12.83 -9.48
N THR A 42 29.78 -13.39 -8.87
CA THR A 42 30.12 -14.82 -8.93
C THR A 42 30.15 -15.46 -7.55
N ALA A 43 29.77 -14.73 -6.50
CA ALA A 43 29.91 -15.18 -5.12
C ALA A 43 28.55 -15.65 -4.58
N ALA A 44 28.52 -16.78 -3.88
CA ALA A 44 27.30 -17.30 -3.26
C ALA A 44 27.01 -16.64 -1.88
N ILE A 45 27.25 -15.34 -1.78
CA ILE A 45 27.12 -14.54 -0.55
C ILE A 45 26.13 -13.40 -0.79
N ALA A 46 25.81 -12.62 0.24
CA ALA A 46 24.99 -11.44 0.06
C ALA A 46 25.78 -10.31 -0.59
N ASP A 47 25.22 -9.74 -1.65
CA ASP A 47 25.77 -8.65 -2.43
C ASP A 47 24.92 -7.40 -2.32
N ILE A 48 25.58 -6.25 -2.40
CA ILE A 48 24.96 -4.94 -2.23
C ILE A 48 24.84 -4.27 -3.58
N TYR A 49 23.64 -3.81 -3.89
CA TYR A 49 23.30 -3.21 -5.17
C TYR A 49 22.68 -1.84 -5.00
N VAL A 50 22.89 -0.99 -6.01
CA VAL A 50 22.15 0.26 -6.22
C VAL A 50 21.49 0.21 -7.58
N LYS A 51 20.17 0.40 -7.61
CA LYS A 51 19.39 0.53 -8.84
C LYS A 51 18.96 1.98 -9.03
N ASP A 52 19.28 2.55 -10.19
CA ASP A 52 18.69 3.81 -10.65
C ASP A 52 17.29 3.50 -11.21
N LEU A 53 16.25 3.95 -10.52
CA LEU A 53 14.86 3.68 -10.88
C LEU A 53 14.42 4.47 -12.13
N GLN A 54 15.12 5.55 -12.46
CA GLN A 54 14.84 6.35 -13.65
C GLN A 54 15.41 5.71 -14.91
N THR A 55 16.63 5.18 -14.85
CA THR A 55 17.32 4.61 -16.03
C THR A 55 17.26 3.08 -16.10
N GLY A 56 16.90 2.43 -14.99
CA GLY A 56 16.97 0.98 -14.84
C GLY A 56 18.38 0.44 -14.59
N ALA A 57 19.41 1.31 -14.56
CA ALA A 57 20.79 0.89 -14.37
C ALA A 57 20.99 0.24 -12.99
N LEU A 58 21.70 -0.89 -12.97
CA LEU A 58 22.01 -1.64 -11.76
C LEU A 58 23.53 -1.65 -11.54
N THR A 59 23.96 -1.29 -10.33
CA THR A 59 25.38 -1.19 -9.94
C THR A 59 25.68 -2.09 -8.75
N LEU A 60 26.73 -2.93 -8.85
CA LEU A 60 27.24 -3.73 -7.75
C LEU A 60 28.15 -2.90 -6.85
N ALA A 61 27.73 -2.66 -5.60
CA ALA A 61 28.41 -1.82 -4.62
C ALA A 61 29.34 -2.59 -3.68
N SER A 62 29.13 -3.90 -3.48
CA SER A 62 29.95 -4.81 -2.64
C SER A 62 31.30 -5.15 -3.29
N THR A 63 32.03 -4.13 -3.77
CA THR A 63 33.36 -4.27 -4.37
C THR A 63 34.43 -3.49 -3.62
N ALA A 64 35.62 -4.09 -3.49
CA ALA A 64 36.84 -3.44 -3.04
C ALA A 64 37.30 -2.36 -4.04
N SER A 65 38.23 -1.50 -3.62
CA SER A 65 38.75 -0.41 -4.47
C SER A 65 39.45 -0.89 -5.75
N ASN A 66 39.92 -2.15 -5.77
CA ASN A 66 40.51 -2.79 -6.94
C ASN A 66 39.49 -3.54 -7.83
N GLY A 67 38.19 -3.46 -7.49
CA GLY A 67 37.10 -4.13 -8.22
C GLY A 67 36.81 -5.57 -7.79
N GLY A 68 37.57 -6.16 -6.86
CA GLY A 68 37.26 -7.49 -6.31
C GLY A 68 36.03 -7.50 -5.41
N LEU A 69 35.32 -8.63 -5.31
CA LEU A 69 34.12 -8.75 -4.45
C LEU A 69 34.47 -8.70 -2.95
N LEU A 70 33.61 -8.08 -2.15
CA LEU A 70 33.70 -8.07 -0.69
C LEU A 70 33.00 -9.28 -0.10
N THR A 71 33.72 -10.12 0.65
CA THR A 71 33.20 -11.39 1.15
C THR A 71 32.33 -11.28 2.41
N ALA A 72 32.33 -10.11 3.05
CA ALA A 72 31.63 -9.88 4.32
C ALA A 72 30.65 -8.69 4.25
N ALA A 73 30.43 -8.12 3.06
CA ALA A 73 29.39 -7.11 2.86
C ALA A 73 28.01 -7.68 3.21
N SER A 74 27.16 -6.86 3.81
CA SER A 74 25.87 -7.25 4.38
C SER A 74 24.92 -6.04 4.43
N SER A 75 23.79 -6.18 5.12
CA SER A 75 22.63 -5.29 5.10
C SER A 75 22.86 -3.89 5.70
N GLY A 76 21.77 -3.16 6.02
CA GLY A 76 21.86 -1.78 6.54
C GLY A 76 22.36 -0.79 5.49
N VAL A 77 21.79 -0.91 4.28
CA VAL A 77 22.19 -0.10 3.13
C VAL A 77 21.55 1.28 3.15
N SER A 78 22.28 2.31 2.70
CA SER A 78 21.71 3.65 2.49
C SER A 78 22.50 4.40 1.42
N VAL A 79 21.80 5.10 0.52
CA VAL A 79 22.38 5.75 -0.66
C VAL A 79 22.02 7.24 -0.71
N SER A 80 22.97 8.03 -1.18
CA SER A 80 22.87 9.49 -1.34
C SER A 80 21.95 9.86 -2.51
N ASN A 81 21.45 11.11 -2.51
CA ASN A 81 20.51 11.60 -3.52
C ASN A 81 21.08 11.67 -4.93
N ASP A 82 22.40 11.78 -5.07
CA ASP A 82 23.09 11.75 -6.36
C ASP A 82 23.49 10.33 -6.78
N GLY A 83 23.24 9.32 -5.94
CA GLY A 83 23.60 7.93 -6.20
C GLY A 83 25.10 7.64 -6.14
N ASN A 84 25.93 8.60 -5.74
CA ASN A 84 27.39 8.47 -5.84
C ASN A 84 28.00 7.82 -4.60
N THR A 85 27.34 7.90 -3.45
CA THR A 85 27.81 7.36 -2.17
C THR A 85 26.79 6.39 -1.59
N ILE A 86 27.24 5.22 -1.19
CA ILE A 86 26.47 4.21 -0.47
C ILE A 86 27.19 3.78 0.80
N VAL A 87 26.42 3.51 1.86
CA VAL A 87 26.90 2.84 3.06
C VAL A 87 26.24 1.48 3.21
N PHE A 88 26.94 0.55 3.84
CA PHE A 88 26.47 -0.81 4.11
C PHE A 88 27.26 -1.43 5.26
N GLN A 89 26.72 -2.46 5.90
CA GLN A 89 27.39 -3.18 6.98
C GLN A 89 28.40 -4.20 6.43
N ASN A 90 29.47 -4.43 7.18
CA ASN A 90 30.47 -5.44 6.88
C ASN A 90 30.70 -6.35 8.10
N ASN A 91 30.35 -7.63 7.97
CA ASN A 91 30.37 -8.64 9.03
C ASN A 91 31.75 -9.31 9.17
N GLY A 92 32.78 -8.48 9.37
CA GLY A 92 34.14 -8.94 9.68
C GLY A 92 34.27 -9.42 11.13
N THR A 93 35.47 -9.30 11.71
CA THR A 93 35.72 -9.64 13.13
C THR A 93 34.85 -8.82 14.08
N HIS A 94 34.53 -7.58 13.69
CA HIS A 94 33.43 -6.79 14.22
C HIS A 94 32.58 -6.32 13.05
N VAL A 95 31.25 -6.29 13.22
CA VAL A 95 30.35 -5.55 12.33
C VAL A 95 30.79 -4.09 12.27
N GLY A 96 31.08 -3.58 11.07
CA GLY A 96 31.46 -2.19 10.82
C GLY A 96 30.65 -1.57 9.69
N VAL A 97 30.64 -0.25 9.62
CA VAL A 97 29.93 0.51 8.58
C VAL A 97 30.92 0.92 7.51
N MET A 98 30.72 0.43 6.29
CA MET A 98 31.51 0.78 5.12
C MET A 98 30.89 1.94 4.37
N VAL A 99 31.73 2.75 3.71
CA VAL A 99 31.33 3.83 2.81
C VAL A 99 32.01 3.61 1.47
N LYS A 100 31.22 3.53 0.40
CA LYS A 100 31.70 3.35 -0.97
C LYS A 100 31.27 4.52 -1.84
N ASN A 101 32.24 5.11 -2.54
CA ASN A 101 31.99 6.00 -3.65
C ASN A 101 31.89 5.18 -4.93
N LEU A 102 30.73 5.24 -5.58
CA LEU A 102 30.39 4.46 -6.77
C LEU A 102 30.95 5.06 -8.07
N VAL A 103 31.41 6.32 -8.05
CA VAL A 103 32.01 6.99 -9.21
C VAL A 103 33.47 6.63 -9.37
N ASN A 104 34.25 6.72 -8.29
CA ASN A 104 35.70 6.49 -8.32
C ASN A 104 36.11 5.15 -7.69
N GLY A 105 35.17 4.39 -7.12
CA GLY A 105 35.41 3.09 -6.51
C GLY A 105 36.06 3.14 -5.12
N ALA A 106 36.29 4.31 -4.54
CA ALA A 106 36.92 4.42 -3.22
C ALA A 106 36.05 3.79 -2.13
N LEU A 107 36.65 2.90 -1.33
CA LEU A 107 36.03 2.21 -0.21
C LEU A 107 36.76 2.57 1.10
N GLY A 108 36.02 2.91 2.15
CA GLY A 108 36.54 3.20 3.48
C GLY A 108 35.56 2.82 4.60
N SER A 109 35.97 3.01 5.87
CA SER A 109 35.16 2.73 7.06
C SER A 109 34.63 4.03 7.69
N ALA A 110 33.32 4.08 7.94
CA ALA A 110 32.70 5.12 8.75
C ALA A 110 32.88 4.88 10.25
N SER A 111 33.12 3.63 10.65
CA SER A 111 33.31 3.20 12.04
C SER A 111 34.69 3.54 12.59
N THR A 112 35.20 4.72 12.25
CA THR A 112 36.50 5.21 12.69
C THR A 112 36.36 6.48 13.52
N ASN A 113 37.22 6.67 14.51
CA ASN A 113 37.31 7.95 15.21
C ASN A 113 37.92 9.06 14.33
N ALA A 114 38.04 10.28 14.84
CA ALA A 114 38.56 11.42 14.08
C ALA A 114 40.01 11.25 13.59
N ALA A 115 40.79 10.37 14.20
CA ALA A 115 42.15 10.04 13.77
C ALA A 115 42.21 8.87 12.77
N GLY A 116 41.06 8.31 12.38
CA GLY A 116 40.97 7.17 11.46
C GLY A 116 41.20 5.81 12.11
N VAL A 117 41.19 5.72 13.45
CA VAL A 117 41.31 4.44 14.16
C VAL A 117 39.94 3.75 14.19
N GLU A 118 39.89 2.49 13.78
CA GLU A 118 38.67 1.66 13.78
C GLU A 118 38.05 1.51 15.17
N SER A 119 36.73 1.32 15.18
CA SER A 119 35.94 1.08 16.37
C SER A 119 36.38 -0.21 17.07
N ASN A 120 36.44 -0.17 18.40
CA ASN A 120 36.71 -1.34 19.24
C ASN A 120 35.45 -2.15 19.59
N GLY A 121 34.32 -1.85 18.94
CA GLY A 121 33.03 -2.51 19.12
C GLY A 121 32.22 -2.55 17.82
N HIS A 122 31.07 -3.21 17.86
CA HIS A 122 30.17 -3.32 16.71
C HIS A 122 29.56 -1.98 16.35
N SER A 123 29.47 -1.70 15.05
CA SER A 123 28.79 -0.54 14.47
C SER A 123 27.85 -0.98 13.34
N TYR A 124 26.60 -0.54 13.37
CA TYR A 124 25.54 -1.02 12.46
C TYR A 124 24.41 0.00 12.29
N ASN A 125 23.39 -0.35 11.50
CA ASN A 125 22.20 0.47 11.23
C ASN A 125 22.51 1.88 10.73
N ALA A 126 23.44 1.97 9.76
CA ALA A 126 23.87 3.24 9.23
C ALA A 126 22.82 3.90 8.33
N VAL A 127 22.69 5.22 8.43
CA VAL A 127 21.88 6.05 7.54
C VAL A 127 22.76 7.18 7.01
N LEU A 128 22.80 7.30 5.68
CA LEU A 128 23.55 8.35 4.99
C LEU A 128 22.66 9.58 4.82
N ALA A 129 23.20 10.77 5.11
CA ALA A 129 22.53 12.02 4.78
C ALA A 129 22.36 12.14 3.25
N GLY A 130 21.25 12.73 2.80
CA GLY A 130 20.93 12.86 1.37
C GLY A 130 22.02 13.53 0.54
N ASN A 131 22.78 14.47 1.13
CA ASN A 131 23.93 15.12 0.50
C ASN A 131 25.21 14.26 0.43
N GLY A 132 25.22 13.07 1.01
CA GLY A 132 26.37 12.16 1.06
C GLY A 132 27.51 12.60 1.97
N GLY A 133 27.35 13.67 2.76
CA GLY A 133 28.42 14.27 3.58
C GLY A 133 28.52 13.75 5.01
N HIS A 134 27.45 13.12 5.53
CA HIS A 134 27.40 12.59 6.89
C HIS A 134 26.78 11.19 6.90
N VAL A 135 27.26 10.35 7.81
CA VAL A 135 26.65 9.05 8.12
C VAL A 135 26.40 8.96 9.61
N ALA A 136 25.17 8.63 9.99
CA ALA A 136 24.80 8.30 11.35
C ALA A 136 24.74 6.77 11.50
N PHE A 137 25.18 6.23 12.63
CA PHE A 137 25.20 4.79 12.90
C PHE A 137 25.13 4.49 14.40
N LEU A 138 24.65 3.30 14.76
CA LEU A 138 24.71 2.80 16.14
C LEU A 138 26.07 2.16 16.40
N SER A 139 26.63 2.34 17.59
CA SER A 139 27.87 1.66 17.98
C SER A 139 27.96 1.40 19.48
N LYS A 140 28.60 0.29 19.85
CA LYS A 140 29.02 -0.03 21.24
C LYS A 140 30.46 0.39 21.55
N ALA A 141 31.09 1.13 20.63
CA ALA A 141 32.51 1.37 20.66
C ALA A 141 32.87 2.56 21.56
N THR A 142 33.72 2.31 22.55
CA THR A 142 34.16 3.32 23.52
C THR A 142 35.23 4.28 22.98
N ASN A 143 35.75 4.03 21.76
CA ASN A 143 36.89 4.76 21.21
C ASN A 143 36.55 5.70 20.03
N LEU A 144 35.26 5.94 19.73
CA LEU A 144 34.83 6.76 18.59
C LEU A 144 34.86 8.28 18.84
N ALA A 145 34.35 8.74 19.99
CA ALA A 145 34.26 10.17 20.34
C ALA A 145 34.86 10.53 21.71
N GLY A 146 35.50 9.58 22.41
CA GLY A 146 36.23 9.81 23.67
C GLY A 146 35.35 10.03 24.92
N THR A 147 34.02 10.01 24.78
CA THR A 147 33.05 10.21 25.87
C THR A 147 32.28 8.95 26.27
N ASP A 148 32.43 7.86 25.50
CA ASP A 148 31.63 6.66 25.71
C ASP A 148 32.31 5.69 26.67
N SER A 149 31.62 5.42 27.78
CA SER A 149 32.07 4.54 28.86
C SER A 149 31.00 3.57 29.38
N ASN A 150 29.81 3.56 28.77
CA ASN A 150 28.66 2.83 29.28
C ASN A 150 28.51 1.42 28.65
N GLY A 151 29.15 1.17 27.49
CA GLY A 151 29.05 -0.10 26.76
C GLY A 151 27.68 -0.39 26.14
N PHE A 152 26.81 0.61 26.09
CA PHE A 152 25.51 0.55 25.42
C PHE A 152 25.63 0.95 23.96
N ASP A 153 24.57 0.69 23.19
CA ASP A 153 24.47 1.21 21.83
C ASP A 153 24.19 2.72 21.89
N ASP A 154 25.10 3.50 21.33
CA ASP A 154 25.01 4.95 21.21
C ASP A 154 24.94 5.36 19.74
N VAL A 155 24.40 6.55 19.48
CA VAL A 155 24.24 7.11 18.14
C VAL A 155 25.44 7.97 17.81
N TYR A 156 26.19 7.60 16.78
CA TYR A 156 27.35 8.33 16.30
C TYR A 156 27.10 8.95 14.94
N VAL A 157 27.68 10.12 14.70
CA VAL A 157 27.62 10.79 13.39
C VAL A 157 29.03 11.11 12.92
N LYS A 158 29.40 10.58 11.76
CA LYS A 158 30.68 10.83 11.08
C LYS A 158 30.47 11.83 9.96
N ASN A 159 31.23 12.92 9.98
CA ASN A 159 31.39 13.79 8.83
C ASN A 159 32.42 13.17 7.87
N LEU A 160 31.98 12.82 6.67
CA LEU A 160 32.78 12.07 5.69
C LEU A 160 33.86 12.91 5.01
N GLN A 161 33.76 14.24 5.09
CA GLN A 161 34.75 15.15 4.52
C GLN A 161 35.91 15.46 5.49
N SER A 162 35.58 15.75 6.74
CA SER A 162 36.55 16.13 7.78
C SER A 162 37.05 14.95 8.62
N GLY A 163 36.31 13.84 8.62
CA GLY A 163 36.56 12.71 9.51
C GLY A 163 36.06 12.91 10.95
N ALA A 164 35.50 14.07 11.29
CA ALA A 164 34.99 14.34 12.64
C ALA A 164 33.87 13.36 13.03
N VAL A 165 33.85 12.96 14.30
CA VAL A 165 32.83 12.08 14.88
C VAL A 165 32.26 12.69 16.15
N VAL A 166 30.94 12.62 16.31
CA VAL A 166 30.25 13.05 17.53
C VAL A 166 29.30 11.97 18.03
N ASN A 167 29.14 11.84 19.35
CA ASN A 167 28.05 11.07 19.97
C ASN A 167 26.80 11.97 20.05
N ALA A 168 25.75 11.62 19.31
CA ALA A 168 24.48 12.31 19.22
C ALA A 168 23.50 11.91 20.33
N SER A 169 23.61 10.72 20.93
CA SER A 169 22.81 10.27 22.08
C SER A 169 23.33 10.86 23.40
N THR A 170 23.37 12.19 23.44
CA THR A 170 23.80 12.98 24.59
C THR A 170 22.78 14.07 24.93
N THR A 171 22.69 14.41 26.21
CA THR A 171 21.98 15.62 26.69
C THR A 171 22.47 16.89 25.96
N ALA A 172 21.74 18.00 26.07
CA ALA A 172 22.18 19.28 25.53
C ALA A 172 23.55 19.76 26.08
N ALA A 173 23.93 19.31 27.29
CA ALA A 173 25.22 19.60 27.91
C ALA A 173 26.34 18.59 27.55
N GLY A 174 26.04 17.59 26.71
CA GLY A 174 27.01 16.58 26.26
C GLY A 174 27.16 15.36 27.17
N ALA A 175 26.36 15.24 28.23
CA ALA A 175 26.34 14.02 29.05
C ALA A 175 25.71 12.85 28.26
N GLN A 176 26.35 11.68 28.29
CA GLN A 176 25.93 10.46 27.58
C GLN A 176 24.60 9.90 28.11
N ALA A 177 23.82 9.29 27.22
CA ALA A 177 22.68 8.46 27.57
C ALA A 177 23.09 7.34 28.56
N ASN A 178 22.26 7.06 29.55
CA ASN A 178 22.52 6.02 30.56
C ASN A 178 21.88 4.65 30.23
N ALA A 179 21.27 4.52 29.06
CA ALA A 179 20.71 3.28 28.54
C ALA A 179 20.87 3.23 27.01
N PRO A 180 20.65 2.07 26.37
CA PRO A 180 20.79 1.93 24.93
C PRO A 180 19.91 2.88 24.13
N SER A 181 20.44 3.30 22.99
CA SER A 181 19.69 3.91 21.90
C SER A 181 19.54 2.90 20.77
N SER A 182 18.42 2.98 20.06
CA SER A 182 18.10 2.15 18.90
C SER A 182 17.54 3.05 17.81
N GLU A 183 17.46 2.54 16.57
CA GLU A 183 16.78 3.18 15.43
C GLU A 183 17.07 4.68 15.24
N LEU A 184 17.82 5.01 14.19
CA LEU A 184 18.22 6.39 13.93
C LEU A 184 17.81 6.82 12.53
N ASN A 185 17.68 8.14 12.37
CA ASN A 185 17.53 8.80 11.08
C ASN A 185 18.28 10.13 11.09
N ILE A 186 18.72 10.59 9.92
CA ILE A 186 19.47 11.84 9.78
C ILE A 186 18.86 12.68 8.65
N SER A 187 18.72 13.99 8.87
CA SER A 187 18.21 14.91 7.86
C SER A 187 19.09 14.94 6.62
N ALA A 188 18.51 15.34 5.48
CA ALA A 188 19.21 15.30 4.18
C ALA A 188 20.50 16.16 4.14
N ASP A 189 20.55 17.24 4.94
CA ASP A 189 21.73 18.10 5.09
C ASP A 189 22.76 17.58 6.12
N GLY A 190 22.40 16.57 6.92
CA GLY A 190 23.24 16.01 7.97
C GLY A 190 23.18 16.75 9.30
N ARG A 191 22.29 17.73 9.48
CA ARG A 191 22.24 18.57 10.69
C ARG A 191 21.47 17.95 11.86
N TYR A 192 20.34 17.30 11.59
CA TYR A 192 19.44 16.80 12.61
C TYR A 192 19.49 15.28 12.65
N VAL A 193 19.52 14.72 13.86
CA VAL A 193 19.48 13.26 14.07
C VAL A 193 18.33 12.92 15.00
N ALA A 194 17.39 12.12 14.51
CA ALA A 194 16.36 11.50 15.36
C ALA A 194 16.83 10.11 15.77
N PHE A 195 16.57 9.75 17.03
CA PHE A 195 16.87 8.42 17.54
C PHE A 195 15.93 8.01 18.66
N THR A 196 15.69 6.71 18.77
CA THR A 196 14.97 6.13 19.91
C THR A 196 15.95 5.89 21.05
N SER A 197 15.58 6.20 22.29
CA SER A 197 16.40 5.92 23.47
C SER A 197 15.56 5.43 24.63
N TYR A 198 16.13 4.46 25.36
CA TYR A 198 15.59 3.93 26.62
C TYR A 198 16.14 4.69 27.84
N ALA A 199 16.92 5.75 27.61
CA ALA A 199 17.63 6.48 28.64
C ALA A 199 16.71 7.49 29.33
N ASP A 200 16.71 7.48 30.67
CA ASP A 200 15.90 8.37 31.49
C ASP A 200 16.60 9.72 31.81
N ASN A 201 17.84 9.88 31.33
CA ASN A 201 18.69 11.02 31.68
C ASN A 201 18.90 12.03 30.55
N LEU A 202 18.28 11.83 29.38
CA LEU A 202 18.47 12.69 28.21
C LEU A 202 17.78 14.05 28.34
N VAL A 203 16.61 14.08 28.98
CA VAL A 203 15.86 15.30 29.32
C VAL A 203 15.23 15.17 30.70
N ALA A 204 14.79 16.28 31.30
CA ALA A 204 14.09 16.25 32.58
C ALA A 204 12.68 15.62 32.44
N ASN A 205 12.17 15.04 33.53
CA ASN A 205 10.84 14.42 33.60
C ASN A 205 10.63 13.31 32.56
N ASP A 206 11.61 12.42 32.46
CA ASP A 206 11.49 11.17 31.72
C ASP A 206 10.50 10.20 32.38
N ASN A 207 9.83 9.42 31.54
CA ASN A 207 8.74 8.50 31.90
C ASN A 207 9.21 7.03 31.92
N SER A 208 10.50 6.77 31.70
CA SER A 208 11.14 5.46 31.58
C SER A 208 10.59 4.58 30.44
N ASN A 209 9.85 5.15 29.50
CA ASN A 209 9.48 4.51 28.24
C ASN A 209 10.55 4.80 27.19
N ALA A 210 10.59 3.99 26.14
CA ALA A 210 11.37 4.35 24.95
C ALA A 210 10.80 5.62 24.32
N ASP A 211 11.62 6.65 24.23
CA ASP A 211 11.26 7.95 23.67
C ASP A 211 12.09 8.26 22.43
N ILE A 212 11.54 9.11 21.57
CA ILE A 212 12.24 9.59 20.38
C ILE A 212 12.80 10.97 20.68
N PHE A 213 14.08 11.15 20.42
CA PHE A 213 14.79 12.40 20.62
C PHE A 213 15.32 12.94 19.31
N LEU A 214 15.42 14.26 19.22
CA LEU A 214 16.04 14.99 18.11
C LEU A 214 17.24 15.78 18.61
N LYS A 215 18.42 15.48 18.06
CA LYS A 215 19.65 16.24 18.28
C LYS A 215 19.91 17.19 17.12
N ASP A 216 20.09 18.48 17.42
CA ASP A 216 20.64 19.46 16.47
C ASP A 216 22.17 19.48 16.62
N LEU A 217 22.88 18.96 15.62
CA LEU A 217 24.34 18.86 15.67
C LEU A 217 25.04 20.23 15.55
N ALA A 218 24.35 21.27 15.10
CA ALA A 218 24.94 22.60 14.95
C ALA A 218 25.16 23.31 16.29
N ASN A 219 24.29 23.07 17.27
CA ASN A 219 24.30 23.75 18.57
C ASN A 219 24.21 22.80 19.77
N GLY A 220 24.05 21.50 19.55
CA GLY A 220 23.95 20.47 20.60
C GLY A 220 22.57 20.36 21.26
N ASN A 221 21.58 21.16 20.86
CA ASN A 221 20.24 21.14 21.43
C ASN A 221 19.59 19.76 21.27
N LEU A 222 18.83 19.34 22.28
CA LEU A 222 18.13 18.06 22.32
C LEU A 222 16.67 18.29 22.72
N ILE A 223 15.73 17.75 21.95
CA ILE A 223 14.29 17.80 22.27
C ILE A 223 13.67 16.40 22.20
N ARG A 224 12.65 16.13 23.03
CA ARG A 224 11.82 14.92 22.93
C ARG A 224 10.75 15.14 21.86
N ILE A 225 10.67 14.23 20.89
CA ILE A 225 9.70 14.25 19.79
C ILE A 225 8.39 13.56 20.17
N SER A 226 8.47 12.44 20.92
CA SER A 226 7.35 11.64 21.42
C SER A 226 6.53 12.39 22.48
N THR A 227 5.85 13.45 22.05
CA THR A 227 5.02 14.33 22.89
C THR A 227 3.70 14.66 22.21
N ASP A 228 2.66 14.90 23.02
CA ASP A 228 1.39 15.45 22.56
C ASP A 228 1.55 16.90 22.06
N SER A 229 0.45 17.51 21.58
CA SER A 229 0.48 18.89 21.08
C SER A 229 0.79 19.96 22.14
N ASN A 230 0.74 19.61 23.44
CA ASN A 230 1.06 20.50 24.56
C ASN A 230 2.46 20.25 25.14
N GLY A 231 3.21 19.29 24.58
CA GLY A 231 4.55 18.90 25.04
C GLY A 231 4.56 17.87 26.16
N ALA A 232 3.42 17.28 26.53
CA ALA A 232 3.39 16.17 27.48
C ALA A 232 3.96 14.90 26.82
N ALA A 233 4.81 14.18 27.54
CA ALA A 233 5.46 12.98 27.04
C ALA A 233 4.45 11.86 26.73
N ALA A 234 4.76 11.06 25.71
CA ALA A 234 4.06 9.82 25.42
C ALA A 234 3.98 8.92 26.67
N ASN A 235 2.85 8.26 26.92
CA ASN A 235 2.68 7.34 28.05
C ASN A 235 3.00 5.87 27.69
N GLY A 236 3.60 5.64 26.53
CA GLY A 236 4.05 4.34 26.04
C GLY A 236 5.25 4.47 25.09
N ASN A 237 5.84 3.34 24.72
CA ASN A 237 7.03 3.30 23.87
C ASN A 237 6.77 3.92 22.49
N SER A 238 7.73 4.71 22.02
CA SER A 238 7.73 5.36 20.70
C SER A 238 9.03 5.05 19.97
N ASP A 239 8.96 4.77 18.66
CA ASP A 239 10.12 4.42 17.83
C ASP A 239 9.90 4.74 16.32
N HIS A 240 10.83 4.32 15.46
CA HIS A 240 10.82 4.45 13.99
C HIS A 240 10.58 5.88 13.47
N ALA A 241 11.44 6.82 13.89
CA ALA A 241 11.35 8.20 13.43
C ALA A 241 11.83 8.40 11.97
N SER A 242 11.11 9.23 11.19
CA SER A 242 11.52 9.66 9.84
C SER A 242 11.21 11.15 9.61
N PHE A 243 12.04 11.82 8.80
CA PHE A 243 12.01 13.28 8.60
C PHE A 243 11.51 13.69 7.21
N SER A 244 10.81 14.83 7.17
CA SER A 244 10.74 15.63 5.94
C SER A 244 12.11 16.22 5.59
N ALA A 245 12.32 16.60 4.33
CA ALA A 245 13.64 17.05 3.86
C ALA A 245 14.11 18.35 4.53
N ASP A 246 13.18 19.21 4.93
CA ASP A 246 13.44 20.44 5.69
C ASP A 246 13.61 20.21 7.21
N GLY A 247 13.42 18.96 7.67
CA GLY A 247 13.48 18.59 9.08
C GLY A 247 12.33 19.13 9.93
N ARG A 248 11.31 19.77 9.34
CA ARG A 248 10.18 20.35 10.08
C ARG A 248 9.22 19.30 10.63
N TYR A 249 8.97 18.24 9.85
CA TYR A 249 8.00 17.22 10.20
C TYR A 249 8.71 15.91 10.53
N VAL A 250 8.25 15.26 11.59
CA VAL A 250 8.72 13.93 12.00
C VAL A 250 7.53 13.00 12.07
N VAL A 251 7.61 11.85 11.41
CA VAL A 251 6.67 10.73 11.64
C VAL A 251 7.30 9.69 12.53
N PHE A 252 6.48 9.02 13.33
CA PHE A 252 6.93 7.99 14.24
C PHE A 252 5.80 7.05 14.65
N SER A 253 6.15 5.89 15.19
CA SER A 253 5.19 4.90 15.67
C SER A 253 5.16 4.91 17.21
N SER A 254 3.99 4.77 17.84
CA SER A 254 3.87 4.78 19.30
C SER A 254 2.73 3.92 19.81
N SER A 255 2.94 3.27 20.96
CA SER A 255 1.89 2.58 21.73
C SER A 255 1.20 3.50 22.75
N ALA A 256 1.49 4.80 22.73
CA ALA A 256 0.96 5.76 23.69
C ALA A 256 -0.46 6.20 23.35
N SER A 257 -1.34 6.16 24.35
CA SER A 257 -2.75 6.58 24.23
C SER A 257 -3.00 8.07 24.47
N ASN A 258 -1.96 8.84 24.81
CA ASN A 258 -2.09 10.25 25.19
C ASN A 258 -1.50 11.24 24.19
N LEU A 259 -0.99 10.79 23.03
CA LEU A 259 -0.40 11.68 22.03
C LEU A 259 -1.44 12.53 21.29
N VAL A 260 -2.66 12.01 21.15
CA VAL A 260 -3.82 12.71 20.59
C VAL A 260 -5.09 12.35 21.37
N ALA A 261 -6.07 13.24 21.37
CA ALA A 261 -7.38 12.94 21.93
C ALA A 261 -8.09 11.85 21.10
N GLY A 262 -8.80 10.94 21.76
CA GLY A 262 -9.56 9.88 21.10
C GLY A 262 -8.71 8.68 20.65
N ASP A 263 -7.49 8.53 21.16
CA ASP A 263 -6.81 7.24 21.13
C ASP A 263 -7.46 6.23 22.08
N THR A 264 -8.14 5.23 21.52
CA THR A 264 -8.94 4.30 22.32
C THR A 264 -8.76 2.83 21.96
N ASN A 265 -8.02 2.53 20.89
CA ASN A 265 -7.87 1.16 20.40
C ASN A 265 -6.82 0.36 21.19
N GLY A 266 -5.93 1.02 21.95
CA GLY A 266 -4.91 0.37 22.77
C GLY A 266 -3.84 -0.38 21.97
N VAL A 267 -3.68 -0.06 20.69
CA VAL A 267 -2.67 -0.65 19.81
C VAL A 267 -1.65 0.41 19.37
N ARG A 268 -0.60 -0.03 18.68
CA ARG A 268 0.40 0.87 18.10
C ARG A 268 -0.20 1.69 16.96
N ASP A 269 0.09 2.98 16.95
CA ASP A 269 -0.36 3.93 15.92
C ASP A 269 0.81 4.72 15.32
N VAL A 270 0.59 5.32 14.15
CA VAL A 270 1.53 6.23 13.49
C VAL A 270 1.11 7.67 13.70
N PHE A 271 2.06 8.51 14.07
CA PHE A 271 1.86 9.93 14.37
C PHE A 271 2.80 10.81 13.54
N ARG A 272 2.39 12.07 13.33
CA ARG A 272 3.21 13.12 12.72
C ARG A 272 3.29 14.32 13.67
N LYS A 273 4.52 14.75 13.95
CA LYS A 273 4.86 15.95 14.75
C LYS A 273 5.31 17.07 13.83
N ASP A 274 4.72 18.25 13.97
CA ASP A 274 5.25 19.50 13.42
C ASP A 274 6.13 20.17 14.48
N LEU A 275 7.43 20.26 14.21
CA LEU A 275 8.41 20.82 15.15
C LEU A 275 8.34 22.34 15.27
N VAL A 276 7.65 23.03 14.34
CA VAL A 276 7.46 24.49 14.40
C VAL A 276 6.26 24.83 15.27
N THR A 277 5.13 24.15 15.06
CA THR A 277 3.87 24.45 15.79
C THR A 277 3.72 23.64 17.08
N GLY A 278 4.46 22.53 17.21
CA GLY A 278 4.30 21.55 18.29
C GLY A 278 3.13 20.59 18.06
N GLN A 279 2.37 20.71 16.97
CA GLN A 279 1.19 19.88 16.72
C GLN A 279 1.55 18.41 16.50
N THR A 280 0.83 17.51 17.17
CA THR A 280 0.86 16.05 16.97
C THR A 280 -0.48 15.58 16.43
N VAL A 281 -0.46 14.82 15.32
CA VAL A 281 -1.66 14.22 14.72
C VAL A 281 -1.46 12.73 14.48
N ARG A 282 -2.53 11.92 14.61
CA ARG A 282 -2.51 10.50 14.19
C ARG A 282 -2.67 10.44 12.67
N VAL A 283 -1.79 9.67 12.04
CA VAL A 283 -1.77 9.43 10.58
C VAL A 283 -2.46 8.12 10.23
N SER A 284 -2.38 7.09 11.09
CA SER A 284 -2.99 5.76 10.93
C SER A 284 -4.52 5.79 11.10
N VAL A 285 -5.18 6.58 10.27
CA VAL A 285 -6.64 6.75 10.22
C VAL A 285 -7.14 6.57 8.79
N ASN A 286 -8.37 6.08 8.65
CA ASN A 286 -9.05 6.00 7.35
C ASN A 286 -9.26 7.39 6.73
N ALA A 287 -9.77 7.45 5.50
CA ALA A 287 -9.98 8.72 4.79
C ALA A 287 -10.85 9.73 5.58
N ASP A 288 -11.83 9.24 6.34
CA ASP A 288 -12.73 10.04 7.20
C ASP A 288 -12.14 10.44 8.56
N GLY A 289 -10.91 10.01 8.88
CA GLY A 289 -10.26 10.26 10.17
C GLY A 289 -10.64 9.27 11.28
N GLY A 290 -11.37 8.21 10.97
CA GLY A 290 -11.67 7.10 11.87
C GLY A 290 -10.43 6.27 12.22
N GLN A 291 -10.27 5.94 13.51
CA GLN A 291 -9.20 5.08 14.02
C GLN A 291 -9.42 3.62 13.61
N GLY A 292 -8.37 2.95 13.14
CA GLY A 292 -8.36 1.50 12.87
C GLY A 292 -8.24 0.66 14.16
N GLY A 293 -8.59 -0.63 14.06
CA GLY A 293 -8.57 -1.55 15.21
C GLY A 293 -7.28 -2.36 15.41
N GLY A 294 -6.38 -2.36 14.43
CA GLY A 294 -5.12 -3.09 14.41
C GLY A 294 -3.89 -2.17 14.39
N GLU A 295 -2.73 -2.73 14.73
CA GLU A 295 -1.46 -2.01 14.82
C GLU A 295 -1.03 -1.37 13.49
N ALA A 296 -0.44 -0.17 13.58
CA ALA A 296 0.25 0.51 12.50
C ALA A 296 1.69 0.89 12.89
N ALA A 297 2.62 0.77 11.94
CA ALA A 297 4.05 0.96 12.18
C ALA A 297 4.82 1.41 10.91
N ASP A 298 6.15 1.43 11.03
CA ASP A 298 7.13 1.59 9.94
C ASP A 298 6.91 2.81 9.04
N ALA A 299 6.61 3.94 9.65
CA ALA A 299 6.25 5.15 8.93
C ALA A 299 7.43 5.80 8.19
N SER A 300 7.17 6.29 6.97
CA SER A 300 8.10 7.09 6.17
C SER A 300 7.38 8.31 5.62
N ILE A 301 8.07 9.46 5.56
CA ILE A 301 7.47 10.74 5.15
C ILE A 301 8.18 11.32 3.93
N SER A 302 7.40 11.95 3.06
CA SER A 302 7.84 12.68 1.87
C SER A 302 8.65 13.94 2.21
N ALA A 303 9.37 14.48 1.23
CA ALA A 303 10.30 15.60 1.42
C ALA A 303 9.59 16.88 1.86
N ASP A 304 8.38 17.14 1.36
CA ASP A 304 7.55 18.30 1.74
C ASP A 304 6.76 18.06 3.05
N GLY A 305 6.81 16.83 3.58
CA GLY A 305 6.11 16.44 4.78
C GLY A 305 4.61 16.20 4.61
N ARG A 306 4.08 16.12 3.38
CA ARG A 306 2.64 15.99 3.10
C ARG A 306 2.17 14.54 3.05
N TYR A 307 2.93 13.68 2.39
CA TYR A 307 2.60 12.27 2.23
C TYR A 307 3.34 11.43 3.27
N VAL A 308 2.62 10.51 3.92
CA VAL A 308 3.16 9.57 4.90
C VAL A 308 2.79 8.14 4.49
N ALA A 309 3.78 7.30 4.26
CA ALA A 309 3.60 5.87 4.08
C ALA A 309 3.66 5.16 5.44
N PHE A 310 2.81 4.17 5.68
CA PHE A 310 2.86 3.32 6.88
C PHE A 310 2.35 1.90 6.60
N SER A 311 2.76 0.93 7.42
CA SER A 311 2.20 -0.42 7.45
C SER A 311 1.06 -0.49 8.47
N SER A 312 -0.01 -1.25 8.20
CA SER A 312 -1.15 -1.38 9.11
C SER A 312 -1.85 -2.72 8.96
N ALA A 313 -2.19 -3.35 10.09
CA ALA A 313 -3.06 -4.53 10.17
C ALA A 313 -4.57 -4.17 10.22
N SER A 314 -4.90 -2.88 10.21
CA SER A 314 -6.27 -2.39 10.12
C SER A 314 -6.74 -2.30 8.68
N ASN A 315 -8.02 -2.62 8.48
CA ASN A 315 -8.74 -2.36 7.25
C ASN A 315 -9.11 -0.87 7.13
N LEU A 316 -8.18 -0.05 6.62
CA LEU A 316 -8.34 1.42 6.60
C LEU A 316 -9.00 1.97 5.33
N THR A 317 -9.16 1.15 4.28
CA THR A 317 -9.84 1.51 3.04
C THR A 317 -10.98 0.52 2.75
N ALA A 318 -11.98 0.92 1.97
CA ALA A 318 -12.95 -0.01 1.42
C ALA A 318 -12.23 -1.09 0.59
N GLY A 319 -12.79 -2.31 0.55
CA GLY A 319 -12.17 -3.46 -0.13
C GLY A 319 -11.04 -4.14 0.65
N ASP A 320 -10.54 -3.53 1.73
CA ASP A 320 -9.57 -4.15 2.61
C ASP A 320 -10.26 -5.07 3.63
N GLY A 321 -10.24 -6.37 3.36
CA GLY A 321 -10.98 -7.39 4.13
C GLY A 321 -10.21 -8.68 4.39
N ASP A 322 -8.92 -8.71 4.08
CA ASP A 322 -8.10 -9.94 4.13
C ASP A 322 -7.50 -10.22 5.52
N GLY A 323 -7.56 -9.23 6.43
CA GLY A 323 -7.03 -9.31 7.78
C GLY A 323 -5.49 -9.40 7.83
N LYS A 324 -4.80 -8.83 6.84
CA LYS A 324 -3.35 -8.83 6.72
C LYS A 324 -2.78 -7.43 6.92
N VAL A 325 -1.45 -7.38 7.02
CA VAL A 325 -0.72 -6.12 7.09
C VAL A 325 -0.56 -5.59 5.68
N ASP A 326 -1.01 -4.36 5.48
CA ASP A 326 -0.94 -3.64 4.22
C ASP A 326 -0.17 -2.33 4.34
N VAL A 327 0.28 -1.84 3.20
CA VAL A 327 1.05 -0.63 3.02
C VAL A 327 0.13 0.44 2.48
N PHE A 328 0.08 1.57 3.19
CA PHE A 328 -0.74 2.71 2.83
C PHE A 328 0.12 3.95 2.62
N ILE A 329 -0.34 4.88 1.80
CA ILE A 329 0.12 6.27 1.82
C ILE A 329 -1.07 7.17 2.21
N LYS A 330 -0.85 8.08 3.15
CA LYS A 330 -1.78 9.12 3.59
C LYS A 330 -1.32 10.47 3.06
N ASP A 331 -2.21 11.20 2.40
CA ASP A 331 -2.07 12.64 2.21
C ASP A 331 -2.58 13.35 3.47
N VAL A 332 -1.68 13.84 4.31
CA VAL A 332 -2.06 14.47 5.59
C VAL A 332 -2.67 15.87 5.41
N LEU A 333 -2.62 16.44 4.20
CA LEU A 333 -3.26 17.72 3.90
C LEU A 333 -4.75 17.55 3.58
N THR A 334 -5.09 16.54 2.78
CA THR A 334 -6.47 16.29 2.32
C THR A 334 -7.20 15.25 3.16
N GLY A 335 -6.47 14.40 3.88
CA GLY A 335 -7.02 13.23 4.57
C GLY A 335 -7.14 11.99 3.67
N ALA A 336 -6.84 12.10 2.37
CA ALA A 336 -6.98 10.98 1.46
C ALA A 336 -5.97 9.86 1.76
N LEU A 337 -6.36 8.60 1.57
CA LEU A 337 -5.59 7.41 1.93
C LEU A 337 -5.62 6.40 0.77
N THR A 338 -4.47 5.86 0.38
CA THR A 338 -4.41 4.82 -0.65
C THR A 338 -3.71 3.59 -0.09
N ARG A 339 -4.37 2.43 -0.16
CA ARG A 339 -3.70 1.13 -0.02
C ARG A 339 -2.88 0.87 -1.27
N VAL A 340 -1.55 0.82 -1.11
CA VAL A 340 -0.58 0.62 -2.18
C VAL A 340 -0.30 -0.86 -2.41
N SER A 341 -0.35 -1.68 -1.35
CA SER A 341 -0.21 -3.12 -1.47
C SER A 341 -1.53 -3.77 -1.82
N GLN A 342 -1.88 -3.83 -3.11
CA GLN A 342 -3.09 -4.50 -3.57
C GLN A 342 -2.80 -5.94 -4.04
N ASN A 343 -3.72 -6.87 -3.74
CA ASN A 343 -3.70 -8.34 -3.95
C ASN A 343 -3.34 -9.25 -2.77
N GLY A 344 -3.90 -8.98 -1.58
CA GLY A 344 -3.82 -9.91 -0.46
C GLY A 344 -4.63 -11.20 -0.68
N GLY A 345 -3.96 -12.27 -1.10
CA GLY A 345 -4.42 -13.61 -0.78
C GLY A 345 -4.25 -13.87 0.72
N THR A 346 -4.81 -14.97 1.25
CA THR A 346 -4.77 -15.31 2.70
C THR A 346 -3.37 -15.51 3.29
N THR A 347 -2.30 -15.44 2.49
CA THR A 347 -0.91 -15.71 2.88
C THR A 347 0.06 -14.56 2.60
N GLN A 348 -0.42 -13.41 2.12
CA GLN A 348 0.44 -12.26 1.80
C GLN A 348 0.53 -11.28 2.99
N PHE A 349 1.72 -10.76 3.28
CA PHE A 349 1.95 -9.68 4.23
C PHE A 349 2.84 -8.61 3.59
N ASN A 350 2.55 -7.33 3.82
CA ASN A 350 3.27 -6.23 3.21
C ASN A 350 3.79 -5.28 4.29
N TYR A 351 5.10 -5.08 4.35
CA TYR A 351 5.75 -4.23 5.36
C TYR A 351 6.56 -3.13 4.67
N LEU A 352 6.41 -1.90 5.17
CA LEU A 352 7.40 -0.87 4.91
C LEU A 352 8.62 -1.18 5.78
N GLU A 353 9.82 -1.09 5.20
CA GLU A 353 11.05 -1.29 5.95
C GLU A 353 11.88 0.01 5.88
N GLY A 354 11.74 0.87 6.90
CA GLY A 354 12.37 2.20 7.09
C GLY A 354 12.15 3.28 6.00
N ASN A 355 13.19 3.98 5.51
CA ASN A 355 13.03 5.10 4.54
C ASN A 355 12.60 4.56 3.16
N ALA A 356 11.29 4.38 3.03
CA ALA A 356 10.63 3.65 1.96
C ALA A 356 9.87 4.57 1.00
N LEU A 357 9.59 5.81 1.38
CA LEU A 357 8.84 6.78 0.57
C LEU A 357 9.80 7.77 -0.11
N ALA A 358 9.63 7.93 -1.42
CA ALA A 358 10.34 8.94 -2.20
C ALA A 358 9.99 10.36 -1.74
N GLY A 359 10.89 11.30 -1.98
CA GLY A 359 10.69 12.71 -1.61
C GLY A 359 9.44 13.35 -2.24
N ASN A 360 8.97 12.86 -3.40
CA ASN A 360 7.72 13.31 -4.03
C ASN A 360 6.45 12.76 -3.35
N GLY A 361 6.56 11.77 -2.46
CA GLY A 361 5.45 11.14 -1.75
C GLY A 361 4.61 10.15 -2.56
N LEU A 362 5.01 9.82 -3.79
CA LEU A 362 4.21 9.04 -4.74
C LEU A 362 4.91 7.77 -5.24
N GLU A 363 6.13 7.50 -4.79
CA GLU A 363 6.86 6.28 -5.11
C GLU A 363 7.36 5.65 -3.82
N LEU A 364 7.17 4.34 -3.64
CA LEU A 364 7.64 3.64 -2.45
C LEU A 364 8.18 2.24 -2.72
N LEU A 365 9.02 1.77 -1.80
CA LEU A 365 9.50 0.40 -1.71
C LEU A 365 8.87 -0.32 -0.52
N TYR A 366 8.36 -1.52 -0.72
CA TYR A 366 7.89 -2.36 0.38
C TYR A 366 8.22 -3.83 0.16
N THR A 367 8.35 -4.57 1.27
CA THR A 367 8.58 -6.00 1.24
C THR A 367 7.25 -6.74 1.28
N SER A 368 6.98 -7.55 0.27
CA SER A 368 5.83 -8.47 0.22
C SER A 368 6.28 -9.89 0.55
N ILE A 369 5.57 -10.55 1.47
CA ILE A 369 5.87 -11.92 1.92
C ILE A 369 4.71 -12.82 1.54
N THR A 370 4.95 -13.79 0.65
CA THR A 370 3.93 -14.76 0.22
C THR A 370 4.45 -16.18 0.43
N GLY A 371 3.77 -16.96 1.29
CA GLY A 371 4.18 -18.34 1.57
C GLY A 371 5.62 -18.49 2.06
N GLY A 372 6.14 -17.48 2.79
CA GLY A 372 7.52 -17.41 3.28
C GLY A 372 8.54 -16.83 2.28
N THR A 373 8.15 -16.59 1.03
CA THR A 373 9.01 -15.93 0.03
C THR A 373 8.91 -14.42 0.18
N ARG A 374 10.05 -13.72 0.29
CA ARG A 374 10.13 -12.26 0.33
C ARG A 374 10.38 -11.71 -1.08
N ALA A 375 9.65 -10.66 -1.46
CA ALA A 375 9.82 -9.93 -2.70
C ALA A 375 9.81 -8.42 -2.41
N LEU A 376 10.77 -7.68 -2.95
CA LEU A 376 10.70 -6.22 -2.94
C LEU A 376 9.77 -5.75 -4.05
N VAL A 377 8.82 -4.91 -3.67
CA VAL A 377 7.90 -4.25 -4.59
C VAL A 377 8.23 -2.78 -4.63
N HIS A 378 8.45 -2.27 -5.84
CA HIS A 378 8.42 -0.85 -6.13
C HIS A 378 7.02 -0.50 -6.64
N ALA A 379 6.39 0.48 -6.01
CA ALA A 379 5.06 0.93 -6.37
C ALA A 379 5.05 2.44 -6.58
N LYS A 380 4.29 2.87 -7.58
CA LYS A 380 4.07 4.27 -7.92
C LYS A 380 2.58 4.58 -7.88
N VAL A 381 2.24 5.68 -7.22
CA VAL A 381 0.88 6.22 -7.11
C VAL A 381 0.77 7.38 -8.09
N GLY A 382 0.25 7.11 -9.30
CA GLY A 382 0.31 8.04 -10.43
C GLY A 382 -0.74 9.15 -10.46
N ALA A 383 -1.94 8.91 -9.89
CA ALA A 383 -3.13 9.75 -10.13
C ALA A 383 -3.56 10.63 -8.94
N GLY A 384 -2.93 10.48 -7.77
CA GLY A 384 -3.46 10.99 -6.52
C GLY A 384 -4.41 10.02 -5.83
N PHE A 385 -4.88 10.44 -4.67
CA PHE A 385 -5.69 9.66 -3.74
C PHE A 385 -7.15 10.01 -4.00
N GLY A 386 -8.02 9.05 -4.26
CA GLY A 386 -9.47 9.30 -4.28
C GLY A 386 -9.93 9.86 -2.93
N SER A 387 -11.01 10.63 -2.90
CA SER A 387 -11.57 11.18 -1.66
C SER A 387 -12.80 10.39 -1.20
N THR A 388 -13.72 11.02 -0.48
CA THR A 388 -14.98 10.39 -0.06
C THR A 388 -16.15 10.82 -0.93
N THR A 389 -15.88 11.45 -2.08
CA THR A 389 -16.88 11.95 -3.02
C THR A 389 -16.62 11.40 -4.42
N GLY A 390 -17.62 11.37 -5.31
CA GLY A 390 -17.40 10.91 -6.68
C GLY A 390 -16.56 11.90 -7.48
N GLU A 391 -15.48 11.41 -8.08
CA GLU A 391 -14.46 12.19 -8.77
C GLU A 391 -14.09 11.61 -10.14
N THR A 392 -13.26 12.36 -10.89
CA THR A 392 -12.58 11.85 -12.08
C THR A 392 -11.09 11.75 -11.79
N LEU A 393 -10.58 10.51 -11.85
CA LEU A 393 -9.18 10.19 -11.58
C LEU A 393 -8.49 9.75 -12.87
N SER A 394 -7.25 10.18 -13.07
CA SER A 394 -6.45 9.74 -14.22
C SER A 394 -5.02 9.43 -13.81
N GLY A 395 -4.55 8.24 -14.18
CA GLY A 395 -3.17 7.79 -14.06
C GLY A 395 -2.22 8.53 -14.99
N THR A 396 -1.10 7.89 -15.28
CA THR A 396 -0.02 8.34 -16.15
C THR A 396 0.13 7.38 -17.32
N ALA A 397 1.05 7.64 -18.25
CA ALA A 397 1.32 6.70 -19.35
C ALA A 397 2.16 5.47 -18.93
N GLY A 398 2.41 5.26 -17.64
CA GLY A 398 3.13 4.10 -17.11
C GLY A 398 2.27 3.33 -16.12
N ALA A 399 2.75 2.16 -15.65
CA ALA A 399 2.02 1.34 -14.69
C ALA A 399 1.75 2.08 -13.37
N ASP A 400 0.48 2.20 -13.00
CA ASP A 400 0.01 2.93 -11.83
C ASP A 400 -0.83 2.08 -10.88
N VAL A 401 -0.79 2.44 -9.59
CA VAL A 401 -1.75 1.97 -8.59
C VAL A 401 -2.72 3.12 -8.29
N ILE A 402 -4.02 2.88 -8.54
CA ILE A 402 -5.10 3.85 -8.35
C ILE A 402 -6.09 3.28 -7.33
N ASN A 403 -6.43 4.06 -6.30
CA ASN A 403 -7.51 3.75 -5.37
C ASN A 403 -8.45 4.96 -5.30
N ALA A 404 -9.71 4.76 -5.67
CA ALA A 404 -10.71 5.83 -5.74
C ALA A 404 -11.46 6.07 -4.41
N ASN A 405 -11.26 5.22 -3.39
CA ASN A 405 -11.86 5.33 -2.07
C ASN A 405 -13.39 5.25 -2.07
N GLN A 406 -14.12 6.25 -1.59
CA GLN A 406 -15.57 6.20 -1.50
C GLN A 406 -16.14 7.22 -2.49
N GLY A 407 -17.18 6.89 -3.23
CA GLY A 407 -17.67 7.78 -4.27
C GLY A 407 -18.26 6.99 -5.42
N ALA A 408 -18.83 7.70 -6.40
CA ALA A 408 -19.11 7.11 -7.70
C ALA A 408 -18.08 7.71 -8.66
N ASP A 409 -16.98 6.99 -8.86
CA ASP A 409 -15.77 7.51 -9.47
C ASP A 409 -15.66 7.15 -10.95
N THR A 410 -14.99 8.02 -11.70
CA THR A 410 -14.64 7.80 -13.12
C THR A 410 -13.12 7.75 -13.25
N ILE A 411 -12.59 6.59 -13.62
CA ILE A 411 -11.16 6.28 -13.48
C ILE A 411 -10.55 5.96 -14.84
N THR A 412 -9.47 6.64 -15.22
CA THR A 412 -8.70 6.35 -16.45
C THR A 412 -7.25 6.01 -16.10
N GLY A 413 -6.82 4.75 -16.27
CA GLY A 413 -5.42 4.35 -16.07
C GLY A 413 -4.45 5.05 -17.04
N GLN A 414 -4.91 5.27 -18.28
CA GLN A 414 -4.14 5.67 -19.45
C GLN A 414 -3.35 4.49 -20.05
N GLY A 415 -2.02 4.53 -20.02
CA GLY A 415 -1.18 3.48 -20.60
C GLY A 415 -0.29 2.86 -19.53
N GLY A 416 0.14 1.62 -19.72
CA GLY A 416 0.83 0.89 -18.67
C GLY A 416 0.09 -0.39 -18.32
N ASN A 417 0.47 -1.03 -17.23
CA ASN A 417 -0.31 -2.12 -16.66
C ASN A 417 -0.78 -1.64 -15.29
N ASP A 418 -2.04 -1.26 -15.18
CA ASP A 418 -2.54 -0.54 -14.03
C ASP A 418 -3.25 -1.47 -13.05
N VAL A 419 -3.22 -1.10 -11.78
CA VAL A 419 -4.03 -1.71 -10.73
C VAL A 419 -5.01 -0.65 -10.24
N ILE A 420 -6.29 -0.89 -10.49
CA ILE A 420 -7.38 0.06 -10.21
C ILE A 420 -8.31 -0.55 -9.18
N ASP A 421 -8.47 0.12 -8.05
CA ASP A 421 -9.48 -0.17 -7.05
C ASP A 421 -10.49 0.99 -7.01
N GLY A 422 -11.74 0.74 -7.42
CA GLY A 422 -12.81 1.75 -7.37
C GLY A 422 -13.28 2.02 -5.93
N GLY A 423 -13.04 1.10 -5.01
CA GLY A 423 -13.45 1.22 -3.61
C GLY A 423 -14.96 1.09 -3.42
N GLY A 424 -15.60 2.06 -2.80
CA GLY A 424 -16.99 2.00 -2.39
C GLY A 424 -17.89 2.97 -3.15
N GLY A 425 -18.77 2.43 -3.98
CA GLY A 425 -19.88 3.15 -4.60
C GLY A 425 -20.22 2.56 -5.96
N LEU A 426 -20.45 3.39 -6.98
CA LEU A 426 -20.72 2.93 -8.35
C LEU A 426 -19.64 3.47 -9.27
N ASP A 427 -18.60 2.66 -9.48
CA ASP A 427 -17.37 3.11 -10.10
C ASP A 427 -17.27 2.70 -11.56
N THR A 428 -16.67 3.58 -12.37
CA THR A 428 -16.54 3.42 -13.82
C THR A 428 -15.08 3.53 -14.25
N ALA A 429 -14.50 2.43 -14.71
CA ALA A 429 -13.21 2.46 -15.41
C ALA A 429 -13.40 2.83 -16.88
N VAL A 430 -12.61 3.78 -17.39
CA VAL A 430 -12.73 4.35 -18.74
C VAL A 430 -11.57 3.90 -19.61
N TYR A 431 -11.91 3.30 -20.75
CA TYR A 431 -11.01 2.90 -21.81
C TYR A 431 -11.37 3.64 -23.11
N LEU A 432 -10.41 4.40 -23.65
CA LEU A 432 -10.66 5.25 -24.82
C LEU A 432 -10.72 4.48 -26.14
N GLY A 433 -10.34 3.20 -26.14
CA GLY A 433 -10.47 2.33 -27.31
C GLY A 433 -11.86 1.69 -27.44
N ALA A 434 -12.12 1.11 -28.61
CA ALA A 434 -13.35 0.34 -28.84
C ALA A 434 -13.33 -0.98 -28.07
N ARG A 435 -14.49 -1.43 -27.57
CA ARG A 435 -14.62 -2.67 -26.76
C ARG A 435 -13.98 -3.89 -27.40
N ALA A 436 -14.03 -4.02 -28.73
CA ALA A 436 -13.47 -5.14 -29.47
C ALA A 436 -11.94 -5.27 -29.37
N ASN A 437 -11.24 -4.20 -28.96
CA ASN A 437 -9.78 -4.20 -28.81
C ASN A 437 -9.33 -4.78 -27.46
N TYR A 438 -10.26 -5.14 -26.57
CA TYR A 438 -9.94 -5.58 -25.22
C TYR A 438 -10.50 -6.97 -24.92
N THR A 439 -9.75 -7.74 -24.15
CA THR A 439 -10.29 -8.92 -23.46
C THR A 439 -10.67 -8.52 -22.04
N ILE A 440 -11.76 -9.11 -21.53
CA ILE A 440 -12.20 -8.95 -20.14
C ILE A 440 -12.24 -10.35 -19.55
N THR A 441 -11.55 -10.55 -18.43
CA THR A 441 -11.44 -11.85 -17.76
C THR A 441 -11.65 -11.68 -16.27
N ALA A 442 -12.71 -12.27 -15.73
CA ALA A 442 -12.87 -12.35 -14.28
C ALA A 442 -11.87 -13.33 -13.68
N THR A 443 -11.28 -12.94 -12.55
CA THR A 443 -10.33 -13.72 -11.79
C THR A 443 -10.68 -13.65 -10.30
N ALA A 444 -10.02 -14.48 -9.48
CA ALA A 444 -10.19 -14.41 -8.03
C ALA A 444 -9.70 -13.07 -7.41
N ALA A 445 -8.85 -12.33 -8.13
CA ALA A 445 -8.25 -11.07 -7.67
C ALA A 445 -8.98 -9.83 -8.18
N GLY A 446 -10.05 -10.00 -8.97
CA GLY A 446 -10.72 -8.92 -9.69
C GLY A 446 -10.86 -9.22 -11.18
N THR A 447 -11.16 -8.20 -11.97
CA THR A 447 -11.33 -8.31 -13.43
C THR A 447 -10.06 -7.82 -14.14
N VAL A 448 -9.53 -8.63 -15.06
CA VAL A 448 -8.40 -8.23 -15.91
C VAL A 448 -8.92 -7.69 -17.24
N ILE A 449 -8.45 -6.50 -17.63
CA ILE A 449 -8.74 -5.88 -18.93
C ILE A 449 -7.43 -5.75 -19.70
N ALA A 450 -7.28 -6.51 -20.78
CA ALA A 450 -6.06 -6.49 -21.58
C ALA A 450 -6.32 -5.93 -22.98
N ASN A 451 -5.60 -4.86 -23.32
CA ASN A 451 -5.61 -4.27 -24.65
C ASN A 451 -4.81 -5.15 -25.62
N THR A 452 -5.49 -5.70 -26.62
CA THR A 452 -4.90 -6.59 -27.64
C THR A 452 -4.06 -5.86 -28.69
N SER A 453 -4.09 -4.53 -28.70
CA SER A 453 -3.33 -3.65 -29.60
C SER A 453 -2.16 -2.92 -28.92
N GLY A 454 -1.98 -3.08 -27.60
CA GLY A 454 -0.79 -2.66 -26.85
C GLY A 454 -0.76 -1.19 -26.38
N GLY A 455 -1.81 -0.40 -26.62
CA GLY A 455 -1.87 1.01 -26.21
C GLY A 455 -2.02 1.22 -24.70
N ASP A 456 -2.97 0.50 -24.10
CA ASP A 456 -3.32 0.65 -22.66
C ASP A 456 -2.79 -0.52 -21.80
N GLY A 457 -1.95 -1.39 -22.36
CA GLY A 457 -1.41 -2.57 -21.67
C GLY A 457 -2.45 -3.52 -21.07
N THR A 458 -2.23 -3.99 -19.84
CA THR A 458 -3.04 -4.99 -19.14
C THR A 458 -3.31 -4.57 -17.71
N ASP A 459 -4.57 -4.27 -17.41
CA ASP A 459 -4.99 -3.73 -16.13
C ASP A 459 -5.72 -4.76 -15.29
N THR A 460 -5.67 -4.56 -13.97
CA THR A 460 -6.42 -5.34 -12.98
C THR A 460 -7.34 -4.41 -12.20
N LEU A 461 -8.64 -4.70 -12.25
CA LEU A 461 -9.70 -3.90 -11.64
C LEU A 461 -10.31 -4.64 -10.44
N ALA A 462 -10.41 -3.96 -9.31
CA ALA A 462 -11.14 -4.39 -8.12
C ALA A 462 -12.20 -3.35 -7.76
N ASN A 463 -13.34 -3.79 -7.22
CA ASN A 463 -14.45 -2.91 -6.80
C ASN A 463 -14.81 -1.84 -7.85
N VAL A 464 -14.94 -2.26 -9.11
CA VAL A 464 -15.40 -1.42 -10.22
C VAL A 464 -16.60 -2.09 -10.84
N GLU A 465 -17.75 -1.40 -10.86
CA GLU A 465 -19.02 -1.96 -11.33
C GLU A 465 -19.21 -1.76 -12.83
N ARG A 466 -18.57 -0.74 -13.43
CA ARG A 466 -18.79 -0.33 -14.82
C ARG A 466 -17.47 -0.16 -15.55
N VAL A 467 -17.46 -0.54 -16.83
CA VAL A 467 -16.36 -0.26 -17.74
C VAL A 467 -16.92 0.45 -18.97
N HIS A 468 -16.44 1.66 -19.21
CA HIS A 468 -16.79 2.45 -20.37
C HIS A 468 -15.74 2.29 -21.46
N PHE A 469 -16.18 1.84 -22.64
CA PHE A 469 -15.38 1.87 -23.86
C PHE A 469 -15.94 2.93 -24.81
N ALA A 470 -15.15 3.34 -25.82
CA ALA A 470 -15.56 4.36 -26.78
C ALA A 470 -16.87 4.08 -27.55
N ASN A 471 -17.34 2.82 -27.55
CA ASN A 471 -18.53 2.41 -28.30
C ASN A 471 -19.45 1.42 -27.57
N ALA A 472 -19.19 1.09 -26.30
CA ALA A 472 -19.99 0.16 -25.53
C ALA A 472 -19.65 0.24 -24.05
N ASP A 473 -20.58 -0.17 -23.19
CA ASP A 473 -20.35 -0.30 -21.76
C ASP A 473 -20.47 -1.76 -21.33
N VAL A 474 -19.73 -2.10 -20.28
CA VAL A 474 -19.78 -3.42 -19.65
C VAL A 474 -20.05 -3.25 -18.17
N ALA A 475 -21.03 -3.98 -17.64
CA ALA A 475 -21.30 -4.07 -16.22
C ALA A 475 -20.58 -5.29 -15.63
N LEU A 476 -19.77 -5.09 -14.58
CA LEU A 476 -18.94 -6.12 -13.93
C LEU A 476 -19.57 -6.67 -12.63
N ASP A 477 -20.57 -5.99 -12.07
CA ASP A 477 -21.33 -6.38 -10.88
C ASP A 477 -22.29 -7.55 -11.16
N VAL A 478 -21.75 -8.69 -11.56
CA VAL A 478 -22.49 -9.94 -11.86
C VAL A 478 -23.36 -10.40 -10.68
N ASN A 479 -22.93 -10.11 -9.46
CA ASN A 479 -23.69 -10.39 -8.24
C ASN A 479 -24.43 -9.16 -7.69
N GLY A 480 -24.21 -7.98 -8.29
CA GLY A 480 -24.85 -6.73 -7.93
C GLY A 480 -26.04 -6.40 -8.82
N THR A 481 -26.34 -5.11 -8.93
CA THR A 481 -27.54 -4.59 -9.58
C THR A 481 -27.68 -5.05 -11.04
N ALA A 482 -26.62 -4.95 -11.84
CA ALA A 482 -26.73 -5.33 -13.26
C ALA A 482 -26.91 -6.83 -13.45
N GLY A 483 -26.29 -7.64 -12.59
CA GLY A 483 -26.49 -9.08 -12.59
C GLY A 483 -27.95 -9.46 -12.32
N VAL A 484 -28.58 -8.82 -11.34
CA VAL A 484 -30.00 -9.03 -11.04
C VAL A 484 -30.87 -8.58 -12.22
N ALA A 485 -30.59 -7.41 -12.81
CA ALA A 485 -31.32 -6.94 -13.98
C ALA A 485 -31.26 -7.93 -15.15
N TYR A 486 -30.07 -8.46 -15.45
CA TYR A 486 -29.87 -9.45 -16.51
C TYR A 486 -30.66 -10.73 -16.24
N ARG A 487 -30.57 -11.27 -15.01
CA ARG A 487 -31.27 -12.52 -14.64
C ARG A 487 -32.78 -12.36 -14.64
N LEU A 488 -33.31 -11.22 -14.18
CA LEU A 488 -34.74 -10.93 -14.27
C LEU A 488 -35.21 -10.84 -15.72
N TYR A 489 -34.43 -10.19 -16.58
CA TYR A 489 -34.75 -10.03 -17.99
C TYR A 489 -34.77 -11.39 -18.69
N GLN A 490 -33.74 -12.23 -18.48
CA GLN A 490 -33.71 -13.59 -19.02
C GLN A 490 -34.88 -14.43 -18.48
N ALA A 491 -35.17 -14.34 -17.18
CA ALA A 491 -36.26 -15.10 -16.58
C ALA A 491 -37.62 -14.67 -17.14
N ALA A 492 -37.83 -13.39 -17.41
CA ALA A 492 -39.09 -12.89 -17.93
C ALA A 492 -39.34 -13.22 -19.41
N TYR A 493 -38.29 -13.35 -20.22
CA TYR A 493 -38.43 -13.44 -21.68
C TYR A 493 -37.75 -14.65 -22.32
N ASP A 494 -37.05 -15.48 -21.54
CA ASP A 494 -36.33 -16.68 -21.98
C ASP A 494 -35.35 -16.41 -23.13
N ARG A 495 -34.63 -15.28 -23.04
CA ARG A 495 -33.61 -14.88 -24.01
C ARG A 495 -32.54 -13.98 -23.41
N VAL A 496 -31.44 -13.83 -24.14
CA VAL A 496 -30.41 -12.83 -23.84
C VAL A 496 -31.04 -11.42 -23.92
N PRO A 497 -30.79 -10.54 -22.92
CA PRO A 497 -31.26 -9.16 -22.94
C PRO A 497 -30.71 -8.39 -24.15
N ASP A 498 -31.51 -7.51 -24.71
CA ASP A 498 -30.98 -6.53 -25.66
C ASP A 498 -30.21 -5.44 -24.88
N ALA A 499 -29.17 -4.88 -25.50
CA ALA A 499 -28.24 -3.99 -24.80
C ALA A 499 -28.89 -2.70 -24.29
N ALA A 500 -29.88 -2.15 -25.00
CA ALA A 500 -30.57 -0.92 -24.61
C ALA A 500 -31.56 -1.16 -23.46
N GLY A 501 -32.36 -2.23 -23.55
CA GLY A 501 -33.27 -2.66 -22.50
C GLY A 501 -32.53 -3.01 -21.21
N LEU A 502 -31.42 -3.75 -21.31
CA LEU A 502 -30.58 -4.03 -20.15
C LEU A 502 -30.07 -2.74 -19.50
N GLY A 503 -29.57 -1.79 -20.30
CA GLY A 503 -29.09 -0.50 -19.81
C GLY A 503 -30.17 0.36 -19.13
N TYR A 504 -31.40 0.32 -19.64
CA TYR A 504 -32.55 0.96 -18.98
C TYR A 504 -32.78 0.37 -17.58
N TRP A 505 -32.86 -0.95 -17.46
CA TRP A 505 -33.14 -1.59 -16.17
C TRP A 505 -32.00 -1.46 -15.17
N ILE A 506 -30.75 -1.57 -15.61
CA ILE A 506 -29.58 -1.26 -14.80
C ILE A 506 -29.73 0.15 -14.22
N LYS A 507 -30.02 1.16 -15.06
CA LYS A 507 -30.16 2.54 -14.61
C LYS A 507 -31.29 2.74 -13.60
N GLN A 508 -32.44 2.10 -13.80
CA GLN A 508 -33.55 2.22 -12.85
C GLN A 508 -33.20 1.59 -11.49
N MET A 509 -32.55 0.43 -11.51
CA MET A 509 -32.17 -0.27 -10.29
C MET A 509 -31.01 0.40 -9.56
N ASP A 510 -30.02 0.95 -10.27
CA ASP A 510 -28.95 1.77 -9.69
C ASP A 510 -29.51 3.03 -9.02
N ASN A 511 -30.66 3.53 -9.49
CA ASN A 511 -31.42 4.63 -8.87
C ASN A 511 -32.40 4.16 -7.76
N GLY A 512 -32.34 2.89 -7.34
CA GLY A 512 -33.06 2.36 -6.19
C GLY A 512 -34.35 1.59 -6.50
N LEU A 513 -34.69 1.33 -7.77
CA LEU A 513 -35.84 0.48 -8.10
C LEU A 513 -35.57 -0.98 -7.68
N GLY A 514 -36.48 -1.56 -6.88
CA GLY A 514 -36.30 -2.90 -6.33
C GLY A 514 -36.50 -4.00 -7.37
N ARG A 515 -35.81 -5.13 -7.18
CA ARG A 515 -35.92 -6.31 -8.07
C ARG A 515 -37.36 -6.83 -8.26
N PHE A 516 -38.20 -6.70 -7.23
CA PHE A 516 -39.60 -7.15 -7.28
C PHE A 516 -40.46 -6.21 -8.13
N ASP A 517 -40.17 -4.91 -8.11
CA ASP A 517 -40.85 -3.93 -8.96
C ASP A 517 -40.49 -4.14 -10.43
N VAL A 518 -39.19 -4.36 -10.71
CA VAL A 518 -38.70 -4.71 -12.05
C VAL A 518 -39.35 -5.98 -12.59
N ALA A 519 -39.42 -7.05 -11.78
CA ALA A 519 -40.12 -8.28 -12.16
C ALA A 519 -41.62 -8.03 -12.43
N GLY A 520 -42.25 -7.13 -11.66
CA GLY A 520 -43.62 -6.69 -11.90
C GLY A 520 -43.78 -5.99 -13.25
N HIS A 521 -42.89 -5.06 -13.59
CA HIS A 521 -42.88 -4.39 -14.88
C HIS A 521 -42.67 -5.35 -16.04
N PHE A 522 -41.74 -6.30 -15.90
CA PHE A 522 -41.50 -7.31 -16.93
C PHE A 522 -42.72 -8.19 -17.18
N MET A 523 -43.32 -8.74 -16.11
CA MET A 523 -44.50 -9.61 -16.20
C MET A 523 -45.75 -8.89 -16.71
N ALA A 524 -45.84 -7.58 -16.50
CA ALA A 524 -46.91 -6.75 -17.07
C ALA A 524 -46.70 -6.46 -18.57
N GLY A 525 -45.48 -6.65 -19.10
CA GLY A 525 -45.14 -6.38 -20.49
C GLY A 525 -45.74 -7.40 -21.46
N ALA A 526 -46.02 -6.96 -22.69
CA ALA A 526 -46.63 -7.79 -23.73
C ALA A 526 -45.78 -9.03 -24.08
N GLU A 527 -44.46 -8.93 -24.00
CA GLU A 527 -43.55 -10.04 -24.26
C GLU A 527 -43.67 -11.14 -23.21
N ALA A 528 -43.68 -10.80 -21.91
CA ALA A 528 -43.87 -11.79 -20.85
C ALA A 528 -45.28 -12.41 -20.94
N GLN A 529 -46.30 -11.62 -21.29
CA GLN A 529 -47.64 -12.16 -21.53
C GLN A 529 -47.71 -13.11 -22.74
N SER A 530 -46.79 -12.98 -23.70
CA SER A 530 -46.67 -13.94 -24.81
C SER A 530 -46.00 -15.25 -24.40
N VAL A 531 -45.07 -15.20 -23.44
CA VAL A 531 -44.36 -16.37 -22.90
C VAL A 531 -45.22 -17.09 -21.86
N TYR A 532 -45.77 -16.34 -20.90
CA TYR A 532 -46.47 -16.86 -19.72
C TYR A 532 -48.00 -16.88 -19.84
N GLY A 533 -48.55 -16.19 -20.84
CA GLY A 533 -49.99 -15.97 -20.99
C GLY A 533 -50.48 -14.68 -20.32
N VAL A 534 -51.68 -14.23 -20.70
CA VAL A 534 -52.36 -13.11 -20.04
C VAL A 534 -53.06 -13.63 -18.78
N ASN A 535 -52.63 -13.16 -17.61
CA ASN A 535 -53.15 -13.58 -16.30
C ASN A 535 -53.21 -15.11 -16.12
N PRO A 536 -52.09 -15.83 -16.26
CA PRO A 536 -52.06 -17.27 -16.10
C PRO A 536 -52.47 -17.68 -14.68
N SER A 537 -53.05 -18.88 -14.57
CA SER A 537 -53.23 -19.50 -13.26
C SER A 537 -51.89 -19.78 -12.59
N ASN A 538 -51.87 -19.87 -11.26
CA ASN A 538 -50.63 -20.05 -10.49
C ASN A 538 -49.87 -21.33 -10.87
N ASP A 539 -50.58 -22.43 -11.13
CA ASP A 539 -50.01 -23.70 -11.59
C ASP A 539 -49.39 -23.59 -13.00
N THR A 540 -50.02 -22.82 -13.90
CA THR A 540 -49.50 -22.57 -15.25
C THR A 540 -48.23 -21.72 -15.16
N ALA A 541 -48.27 -20.59 -14.45
CA ALA A 541 -47.13 -19.70 -14.28
C ALA A 541 -45.93 -20.44 -13.67
N LEU A 542 -46.16 -21.22 -12.61
CA LEU A 542 -45.11 -21.95 -11.92
C LEU A 542 -44.45 -23.02 -12.80
N ASN A 543 -45.23 -23.80 -13.55
CA ASN A 543 -44.68 -24.76 -14.52
C ASN A 543 -43.81 -24.05 -15.56
N LEU A 544 -44.24 -22.87 -16.03
CA LEU A 544 -43.46 -22.09 -16.98
C LEU A 544 -42.19 -21.52 -16.34
N PHE A 545 -42.20 -21.07 -15.08
CA PHE A 545 -40.98 -20.63 -14.39
C PHE A 545 -39.94 -21.75 -14.30
N TYR A 546 -40.34 -22.97 -13.97
CA TYR A 546 -39.42 -24.12 -13.97
C TYR A 546 -38.84 -24.40 -15.37
N ASN A 547 -39.67 -24.36 -16.41
CA ASN A 547 -39.23 -24.70 -17.77
C ASN A 547 -38.43 -23.60 -18.46
N HIS A 548 -38.77 -22.32 -18.26
CA HIS A 548 -38.14 -21.19 -18.94
C HIS A 548 -36.96 -20.61 -18.15
N VAL A 549 -37.03 -20.61 -16.81
CA VAL A 549 -35.94 -20.05 -15.99
C VAL A 549 -34.92 -21.13 -15.64
N LEU A 550 -35.38 -22.31 -15.22
CA LEU A 550 -34.49 -23.39 -14.75
C LEU A 550 -34.23 -24.46 -15.80
N HIS A 551 -34.91 -24.40 -16.96
CA HIS A 551 -34.78 -25.35 -18.06
C HIS A 551 -34.96 -26.82 -17.64
N ARG A 552 -35.87 -27.06 -16.68
CA ARG A 552 -36.22 -28.40 -16.21
C ARG A 552 -37.67 -28.52 -15.78
N ASN A 553 -38.12 -29.76 -15.65
CA ASN A 553 -39.40 -30.03 -15.00
C ASN A 553 -39.33 -29.72 -13.50
N ALA A 554 -40.46 -29.28 -12.96
CA ALA A 554 -40.62 -29.08 -11.53
C ALA A 554 -40.56 -30.42 -10.79
N ASP A 555 -39.86 -30.45 -9.66
CA ASP A 555 -39.97 -31.55 -8.72
C ASP A 555 -41.25 -31.39 -7.88
N SER A 556 -41.84 -32.51 -7.46
CA SER A 556 -43.17 -32.50 -6.82
C SER A 556 -43.20 -31.68 -5.52
N ALA A 557 -42.11 -31.66 -4.74
CA ALA A 557 -42.05 -30.97 -3.47
C ALA A 557 -41.89 -29.45 -3.65
N GLY A 558 -40.94 -29.03 -4.49
CA GLY A 558 -40.71 -27.63 -4.82
C GLY A 558 -41.92 -27.00 -5.51
N PHE A 559 -42.55 -27.72 -6.44
CA PHE A 559 -43.79 -27.26 -7.08
C PHE A 559 -44.91 -27.03 -6.06
N ALA A 560 -45.16 -28.02 -5.18
CA ALA A 560 -46.20 -27.91 -4.16
C ALA A 560 -45.94 -26.75 -3.18
N TYR A 561 -44.68 -26.52 -2.81
CA TYR A 561 -44.29 -25.40 -1.96
C TYR A 561 -44.60 -24.05 -2.61
N TRP A 562 -44.12 -23.83 -3.83
CA TRP A 562 -44.33 -22.55 -4.52
C TRP A 562 -45.79 -22.31 -4.91
N LEU A 563 -46.52 -23.37 -5.28
CA LEU A 563 -47.95 -23.26 -5.53
C LEU A 563 -48.70 -22.83 -4.27
N ASN A 564 -48.36 -23.40 -3.11
CA ASN A 564 -48.95 -22.98 -1.84
C ASN A 564 -48.61 -21.52 -1.48
N VAL A 565 -47.39 -21.06 -1.77
CA VAL A 565 -46.99 -19.65 -1.58
C VAL A 565 -47.87 -18.71 -2.42
N LEU A 566 -48.12 -19.06 -3.68
CA LEU A 566 -48.96 -18.28 -4.59
C LEU A 566 -50.44 -18.33 -4.20
N ASP A 567 -50.98 -19.52 -3.95
CA ASP A 567 -52.41 -19.73 -3.61
C ASP A 567 -52.77 -19.13 -2.24
N SER A 568 -51.80 -19.12 -1.30
CA SER A 568 -51.94 -18.44 -0.01
C SER A 568 -51.67 -16.94 -0.06
N HIS A 569 -51.38 -16.38 -1.25
CA HIS A 569 -51.10 -14.95 -1.46
C HIS A 569 -49.92 -14.41 -0.63
N ILE A 570 -48.97 -15.28 -0.29
CA ILE A 570 -47.75 -14.89 0.44
C ILE A 570 -46.83 -14.07 -0.47
N ALA A 571 -46.80 -14.40 -1.76
CA ALA A 571 -46.08 -13.66 -2.79
C ALA A 571 -46.87 -13.61 -4.09
N THR A 572 -46.65 -12.59 -4.91
CA THR A 572 -47.20 -12.49 -6.26
C THR A 572 -46.42 -13.38 -7.24
N GLN A 573 -46.99 -13.66 -8.41
CA GLN A 573 -46.28 -14.36 -9.49
C GLN A 573 -44.98 -13.64 -9.89
N SER A 574 -44.96 -12.30 -9.94
CA SER A 574 -43.76 -11.51 -10.21
C SER A 574 -42.69 -11.64 -9.13
N GLN A 575 -43.08 -11.71 -7.85
CA GLN A 575 -42.15 -11.95 -6.74
C GLN A 575 -41.58 -13.37 -6.77
N VAL A 576 -42.38 -14.36 -7.17
CA VAL A 576 -41.89 -15.74 -7.37
C VAL A 576 -40.95 -15.81 -8.58
N LEU A 577 -41.26 -15.15 -9.71
CA LEU A 577 -40.34 -15.06 -10.86
C LEU A 577 -38.99 -14.47 -10.42
N ALA A 578 -38.99 -13.37 -9.67
CA ALA A 578 -37.77 -12.77 -9.15
C ALA A 578 -36.99 -13.73 -8.23
N SER A 579 -37.69 -14.58 -7.48
CA SER A 579 -37.06 -15.60 -6.62
C SER A 579 -36.45 -16.74 -7.44
N PHE A 580 -37.06 -17.12 -8.55
CA PHE A 580 -36.50 -18.09 -9.50
C PHE A 580 -35.28 -17.51 -10.23
N ALA A 581 -35.37 -16.26 -10.68
CA ALA A 581 -34.28 -15.54 -11.34
C ALA A 581 -33.03 -15.47 -10.45
N GLU A 582 -33.20 -15.23 -9.15
CA GLU A 582 -32.12 -15.15 -8.16
C GLU A 582 -31.80 -16.48 -7.48
N SER A 583 -32.40 -17.59 -7.91
CA SER A 583 -32.10 -18.90 -7.34
C SER A 583 -30.64 -19.30 -7.63
N ALA A 584 -30.01 -20.03 -6.71
CA ALA A 584 -28.65 -20.53 -6.89
C ALA A 584 -28.49 -21.37 -8.17
N GLU A 585 -29.55 -22.09 -8.55
CA GLU A 585 -29.61 -22.88 -9.79
C GLU A 585 -29.54 -21.98 -11.04
N ASN A 586 -30.36 -20.92 -11.11
CA ASN A 586 -30.33 -20.01 -12.26
C ASN A 586 -29.03 -19.18 -12.31
N GLN A 587 -28.52 -18.73 -11.17
CA GLN A 587 -27.23 -18.05 -11.11
C GLN A 587 -26.10 -18.94 -11.65
N ALA A 588 -26.07 -20.22 -11.27
CA ALA A 588 -25.10 -21.19 -11.78
C ALA A 588 -25.26 -21.46 -13.27
N ALA A 589 -26.49 -21.45 -13.80
CA ALA A 589 -26.74 -21.62 -15.23
C ALA A 589 -26.22 -20.44 -16.07
N LEU A 590 -26.31 -19.22 -15.55
CA LEU A 590 -25.97 -18.00 -16.29
C LEU A 590 -24.54 -17.50 -16.05
N ILE A 591 -23.83 -18.00 -15.03
CA ILE A 591 -22.50 -17.52 -14.67
C ILE A 591 -21.51 -17.62 -15.84
N GLY A 592 -21.58 -18.68 -16.65
CA GLY A 592 -20.71 -18.86 -17.82
C GLY A 592 -20.85 -17.77 -18.88
N THR A 593 -22.03 -17.13 -18.96
CA THR A 593 -22.33 -16.04 -19.90
C THR A 593 -21.99 -14.67 -19.32
N MET A 594 -22.17 -14.49 -18.00
CA MET A 594 -22.08 -13.18 -17.35
C MET A 594 -20.72 -12.93 -16.67
N GLN A 595 -19.93 -13.98 -16.37
CA GLN A 595 -18.73 -13.88 -15.53
C GLN A 595 -17.72 -12.82 -15.99
N ASN A 596 -17.58 -12.58 -17.30
CA ASN A 596 -16.65 -11.59 -17.85
C ASN A 596 -17.32 -10.23 -18.13
N GLY A 597 -18.42 -9.96 -17.43
CA GLY A 597 -19.23 -8.76 -17.56
C GLY A 597 -20.33 -8.86 -18.63
N MET A 598 -21.32 -7.99 -18.50
CA MET A 598 -22.49 -7.91 -19.38
C MET A 598 -22.41 -6.63 -20.22
N THR A 599 -22.40 -6.76 -21.55
CA THR A 599 -22.40 -5.58 -22.44
C THR A 599 -23.79 -4.95 -22.49
N TYR A 600 -23.86 -3.63 -22.35
CA TYR A 600 -25.10 -2.86 -22.41
C TYR A 600 -24.87 -1.49 -23.07
N VAL A 601 -25.96 -0.78 -23.36
CA VAL A 601 -25.94 0.63 -23.82
C VAL A 601 -26.50 1.49 -22.69
N PRO A 602 -25.74 2.45 -22.13
CA PRO A 602 -26.24 3.32 -21.07
C PRO A 602 -27.49 4.06 -21.51
N TRP A 603 -28.48 4.12 -20.63
CA TRP A 603 -29.70 4.85 -20.89
C TRP A 603 -29.49 6.36 -20.67
N ALA A 604 -29.65 7.15 -21.73
CA ALA A 604 -29.42 8.60 -21.72
C ALA A 604 -30.62 9.45 -21.27
N GLY A 605 -31.80 8.85 -21.11
CA GLY A 605 -33.05 9.58 -20.82
C GLY A 605 -34.02 9.53 -21.99
#